data_AF-A0A2E8I865-F1
#
_entry.id   AF-A0A2E8I865-F1
#
_cell.length_a   1.000
_cell.length_b   1.000
_cell.length_c   1.000
_cell.angle_alpha   90.00
_cell.angle_beta   90.00
_cell.angle_gamma   90.00
#
_symmetry.space_group_name_H-M   'P 1'
#
loop_
_entity.id
_entity.type
_entity.pdbx_description
1 polymer ?
#
loop_
_entity_poly.entity_id
_entity_poly.type
_entity_poly.pdbx_seq_one_letter_code
_entity_poly.pdbx_strand_id
1 'polypeptide(L)'
;MIYHPQRIKTNVTSCTVYHDSFQGNEDPYLWNKQFLHSYCHITQLKNEVGQINFWISGDTYPNFTKLLCDCVFVVASKHYWKDANHMTLENPIVDNEQTFQHHYRWVNPTFNHHPFKRRRRYTLKADPDKSFQPQNRNRELIDILPFLNSCGLETQTLIHSITSKSGSRPFKLPEGLGFKLYYFLRENAVIKLYGKDIANLHP
;
A
#
# COMPACT_ATOMS: atom_id res chain seq x y z
N MET A 1 -2.61 6.98 -6.64
CA MET A 1 -3.48 6.34 -5.64
C MET A 1 -3.80 4.93 -6.11
N ILE A 2 -3.79 3.98 -5.19
CA ILE A 2 -3.99 2.55 -5.44
C ILE A 2 -5.11 2.10 -4.51
N TYR A 3 -6.26 1.79 -5.09
CA TYR A 3 -7.43 1.38 -4.33
C TYR A 3 -7.36 -0.08 -3.96
N HIS A 4 -7.63 -0.37 -2.69
CA HIS A 4 -7.72 -1.69 -2.13
C HIS A 4 -9.05 -1.89 -1.39
N PRO A 5 -9.58 -3.13 -1.31
CA PRO A 5 -10.63 -3.47 -0.35
C PRO A 5 -10.31 -3.03 1.08
N GLN A 6 -11.36 -2.97 1.91
CA GLN A 6 -11.26 -2.59 3.31
C GLN A 6 -10.19 -3.42 4.04
N ARG A 7 -9.30 -2.74 4.75
CA ARG A 7 -8.22 -3.36 5.52
C ARG A 7 -8.74 -4.03 6.78
N ILE A 8 -8.07 -5.10 7.19
CA ILE A 8 -8.22 -5.70 8.51
C ILE A 8 -7.60 -4.77 9.55
N LYS A 9 -8.31 -4.56 10.65
CA LYS A 9 -7.86 -3.77 11.79
C LYS A 9 -7.37 -4.70 12.90
N THR A 10 -6.08 -4.68 13.20
CA THR A 10 -5.48 -5.45 14.29
C THR A 10 -5.00 -4.52 15.39
N ASN A 11 -5.38 -4.81 16.63
CA ASN A 11 -4.83 -4.11 17.79
C ASN A 11 -3.64 -4.92 18.31
N VAL A 12 -2.46 -4.31 18.27
CA VAL A 12 -1.25 -4.82 18.92
C VAL A 12 -0.96 -3.93 20.13
N THR A 13 -0.19 -4.43 21.10
CA THR A 13 -0.10 -3.91 22.48
C THR A 13 -0.17 -2.38 22.64
N SER A 14 0.49 -1.61 21.78
CA SER A 14 0.52 -0.14 21.84
C SER A 14 -0.14 0.59 20.66
N CYS A 15 -0.54 -0.10 19.59
CA CYS A 15 -1.04 0.54 18.38
C CYS A 15 -2.11 -0.28 17.64
N THR A 16 -2.74 0.37 16.67
CA THR A 16 -3.73 -0.26 15.80
C THR A 16 -3.16 -0.25 14.40
N VAL A 17 -3.04 -1.39 13.74
CA VAL A 17 -2.50 -1.50 12.38
C VAL A 17 -3.60 -1.94 11.43
N TYR A 18 -3.74 -1.24 10.30
CA TYR A 18 -4.64 -1.58 9.22
C TYR A 18 -3.86 -2.26 8.09
N HIS A 19 -4.09 -3.54 7.85
CA HIS A 19 -3.31 -4.34 6.90
C HIS A 19 -4.21 -5.32 6.12
N ASP A 20 -3.66 -6.10 5.18
CA ASP A 20 -4.43 -7.16 4.52
C ASP A 20 -4.50 -8.44 5.33
N SER A 21 -5.37 -9.36 4.94
CA SER A 21 -5.33 -10.70 5.50
C SER A 21 -3.95 -11.33 5.33
N PHE A 22 -3.48 -12.03 6.36
CA PHE A 22 -2.27 -12.84 6.31
C PHE A 22 -2.38 -14.07 5.38
N GLN A 23 -3.54 -14.26 4.74
CA GLN A 23 -3.81 -15.28 3.75
C GLN A 23 -3.51 -14.73 2.34
N GLY A 24 -2.23 -14.70 1.95
CA GLY A 24 -1.83 -14.36 0.58
C GLY A 24 -0.67 -13.38 0.51
N ASN A 25 -0.78 -12.40 -0.39
CA ASN A 25 0.13 -11.26 -0.47
C ASN A 25 -0.54 -10.07 0.22
N GLU A 26 0.10 -9.56 1.26
CA GLU A 26 -0.24 -8.26 1.81
C GLU A 26 0.48 -7.16 1.01
N ASP A 27 -0.30 -6.18 0.52
CA ASP A 27 0.19 -5.09 -0.31
C ASP A 27 -0.55 -3.76 0.02
N PRO A 28 0.12 -2.78 0.63
CA PRO A 28 1.52 -2.81 1.04
C PRO A 28 1.70 -3.70 2.28
N TYR A 29 2.80 -4.44 2.35
CA TYR A 29 3.20 -5.16 3.56
C TYR A 29 3.75 -4.19 4.60
N LEU A 30 3.05 -4.07 5.74
CA LEU A 30 3.34 -3.06 6.75
C LEU A 30 4.30 -3.54 7.85
N TRP A 31 4.35 -4.85 8.10
CA TRP A 31 5.13 -5.43 9.19
C TRP A 31 6.62 -5.61 8.83
N ASN A 32 7.22 -4.59 8.22
CA ASN A 32 8.62 -4.56 7.86
C ASN A 32 9.21 -3.17 8.03
N LYS A 33 10.50 -3.06 8.35
CA LYS A 33 11.17 -1.76 8.57
C LYS A 33 10.94 -0.79 7.41
N GLN A 34 11.02 -1.32 6.19
CA GLN A 34 10.57 -0.64 4.99
C GLN A 34 9.31 -1.36 4.49
N PHE A 35 8.19 -0.65 4.36
CA PHE A 35 7.00 -1.26 3.78
C PHE A 35 7.30 -1.84 2.38
N LEU A 36 6.66 -2.94 2.04
CA LEU A 36 6.89 -3.63 0.77
C LEU A 36 5.67 -3.53 -0.14
N HIS A 37 5.91 -3.48 -1.44
CA HIS A 37 4.86 -3.57 -2.47
C HIS A 37 5.41 -4.43 -3.62
N SER A 38 4.75 -5.54 -3.95
CA SER A 38 5.21 -6.46 -5.01
C SER A 38 4.13 -7.07 -5.90
N TYR A 39 2.85 -6.78 -5.66
CA TYR A 39 1.72 -7.51 -6.21
C TYR A 39 0.64 -6.63 -6.89
N CYS A 40 -0.28 -7.32 -7.58
CA CYS A 40 -1.45 -6.91 -8.38
C CYS A 40 -1.30 -5.68 -9.30
N HIS A 41 -1.17 -4.48 -8.74
CA HIS A 41 -1.10 -3.23 -9.51
C HIS A 41 0.31 -2.79 -9.88
N ILE A 42 1.33 -3.43 -9.32
CA ILE A 42 2.73 -3.02 -9.52
C ILE A 42 3.14 -2.98 -11.01
N THR A 43 2.57 -3.86 -11.84
CA THR A 43 2.88 -3.90 -13.28
C THR A 43 2.05 -2.92 -14.11
N GLN A 44 0.98 -2.36 -13.54
CA GLN A 44 0.11 -1.36 -14.18
C GLN A 44 0.65 0.07 -13.95
N LEU A 45 1.60 0.22 -13.02
CA LEU A 45 2.18 1.49 -12.61
C LEU A 45 3.64 1.58 -13.06
N LYS A 46 4.03 2.73 -13.62
CA LYS A 46 5.44 3.10 -13.74
C LYS A 46 5.87 3.65 -12.38
N ASN A 47 6.48 2.81 -11.54
CA ASN A 47 7.01 3.22 -10.24
C ASN A 47 8.48 3.64 -10.36
N GLU A 48 8.77 4.83 -9.84
CA GLU A 48 10.10 5.46 -9.80
C GLU A 48 10.52 5.75 -8.36
N VAL A 49 11.83 5.80 -8.10
CA VAL A 49 12.35 6.20 -6.79
C VAL A 49 11.94 7.65 -6.50
N GLY A 50 11.51 7.93 -5.28
CA GLY A 50 10.95 9.21 -4.85
C GLY A 50 9.45 9.37 -5.14
N GLN A 51 8.82 8.48 -5.90
CA GLN A 51 7.39 8.52 -6.14
C GLN A 51 6.59 8.28 -4.85
N ILE A 52 5.49 9.01 -4.69
CA ILE A 52 4.56 8.84 -3.58
C ILE A 52 3.34 8.06 -4.06
N ASN A 53 3.18 6.86 -3.52
CA ASN A 53 2.01 6.01 -3.73
C ASN A 53 1.11 6.11 -2.50
N PHE A 54 -0.17 6.42 -2.71
CA PHE A 54 -1.18 6.40 -1.66
C PHE A 54 -2.03 5.15 -1.82
N TRP A 55 -1.94 4.25 -0.85
CA TRP A 55 -2.88 3.14 -0.70
C TRP A 55 -4.11 3.65 0.02
N ILE A 56 -5.27 3.32 -0.54
CA ILE A 56 -6.55 3.85 -0.10
C ILE A 56 -7.60 2.75 -0.09
N SER A 57 -8.54 2.84 0.85
CA SER A 57 -9.72 1.99 0.92
C SER A 57 -10.98 2.83 1.03
N GLY A 58 -12.04 2.41 0.33
CA GLY A 58 -13.36 3.02 0.46
C GLY A 58 -14.15 2.38 1.58
N ASP A 59 -15.06 3.12 2.20
CA ASP A 59 -16.08 2.55 3.09
C ASP A 59 -17.05 1.61 2.36
N THR A 60 -17.32 1.90 1.09
CA THR A 60 -18.04 1.02 0.17
C THR A 60 -17.39 1.04 -1.20
N TYR A 61 -17.63 0.01 -2.02
CA TYR A 61 -17.12 -0.04 -3.39
C TYR A 61 -18.25 -0.41 -4.36
N PRO A 62 -18.36 0.26 -5.52
CA PRO A 62 -17.51 1.37 -6.00
C PRO A 62 -17.88 2.75 -5.44
N ASN A 63 -19.06 2.90 -4.84
CA ASN A 63 -19.66 4.20 -4.51
C ASN A 63 -19.29 4.69 -3.10
N PHE A 64 -18.00 4.82 -2.82
CA PHE A 64 -17.53 5.26 -1.51
C PHE A 64 -18.00 6.66 -1.13
N THR A 65 -18.34 6.86 0.15
CA THR A 65 -18.60 8.17 0.76
C THR A 65 -17.43 8.66 1.60
N LYS A 66 -16.50 7.76 1.92
CA LYS A 66 -15.20 8.06 2.55
C LYS A 66 -14.10 7.35 1.80
N LEU A 67 -12.94 7.99 1.71
CA LEU A 67 -11.75 7.38 1.14
C LEU A 67 -10.62 7.46 2.16
N LEU A 68 -10.35 6.33 2.80
CA LEU A 68 -9.39 6.23 3.89
C LEU A 68 -8.00 6.02 3.32
N CYS A 69 -7.00 6.76 3.83
CA CYS A 69 -5.61 6.53 3.47
C CYS A 69 -5.02 5.42 4.35
N ASP A 70 -4.84 4.23 3.77
CA ASP A 70 -4.27 3.06 4.44
C ASP A 70 -2.76 3.22 4.66
N CYS A 71 -2.05 3.77 3.69
CA CYS A 71 -0.60 3.89 3.71
C CYS A 71 -0.10 4.96 2.73
N VAL A 72 0.74 5.85 3.23
CA VAL A 72 1.61 6.72 2.43
C VAL A 72 2.89 5.96 2.16
N PHE A 73 3.15 5.59 0.91
CA PHE A 73 4.29 4.81 0.49
C PHE A 73 5.21 5.65 -0.41
N VAL A 74 6.30 6.15 0.14
CA VAL A 74 7.34 6.85 -0.64
C VAL A 74 8.36 5.83 -1.11
N VAL A 75 8.54 5.68 -2.42
CA VAL A 75 9.45 4.65 -2.98
C VAL A 75 10.90 5.03 -2.70
N ALA A 76 11.60 4.26 -1.87
CA ALA A 76 13.05 4.45 -1.66
C ALA A 76 13.87 3.64 -2.66
N SER A 77 13.45 2.41 -2.97
CA SER A 77 14.18 1.55 -3.88
C SER A 77 13.29 0.57 -4.62
N LYS A 78 13.78 0.10 -5.76
CA LYS A 78 13.11 -0.84 -6.66
C LYS A 78 14.05 -2.00 -6.97
N HIS A 79 13.62 -3.19 -6.58
CA HIS A 79 14.43 -4.40 -6.68
C HIS A 79 13.79 -5.39 -7.63
N TYR A 80 14.44 -5.63 -8.76
CA TYR A 80 13.95 -6.61 -9.72
C TYR A 80 14.21 -8.03 -9.26
N TRP A 81 13.19 -8.87 -9.35
CA TRP A 81 13.32 -10.28 -9.04
C TRP A 81 14.20 -10.95 -10.10
N LYS A 82 15.06 -11.88 -9.66
CA LYS A 82 15.85 -12.71 -10.57
C LYS A 82 14.93 -13.69 -11.31
N ASP A 83 14.11 -14.41 -10.54
CA ASP A 83 13.13 -15.36 -11.06
C ASP A 83 11.71 -14.85 -10.80
N ALA A 84 10.97 -14.59 -11.88
CA ALA A 84 9.67 -13.92 -11.78
C ALA A 84 8.60 -14.75 -11.04
N ASN A 85 8.74 -16.07 -10.95
CA ASN A 85 7.75 -16.94 -10.31
C ASN A 85 8.40 -17.86 -9.27
N HIS A 86 9.51 -17.41 -8.69
CA HIS A 86 10.17 -18.13 -7.61
C HIS A 86 10.83 -17.14 -6.67
N MET A 87 10.47 -17.24 -5.39
CA MET A 87 11.13 -16.49 -4.32
C MET A 87 11.59 -17.48 -3.26
N THR A 88 12.76 -17.26 -2.68
CA THR A 88 13.24 -18.04 -1.54
C THR A 88 13.62 -17.11 -0.41
N LEU A 89 13.81 -17.66 0.79
CA LEU A 89 14.23 -16.92 1.97
C LEU A 89 15.61 -16.28 1.81
N GLU A 90 16.47 -16.92 1.03
CA GLU A 90 17.84 -16.48 0.75
C GLU A 90 17.89 -15.37 -0.31
N ASN A 91 16.75 -15.05 -0.93
CA ASN A 91 16.71 -13.99 -1.92
C ASN A 91 17.00 -12.63 -1.23
N PRO A 92 17.99 -11.83 -1.70
CA PRO A 92 18.38 -10.58 -1.04
C PRO A 92 17.28 -9.53 -0.88
N ILE A 93 16.17 -9.67 -1.61
CA ILE A 93 15.02 -8.77 -1.52
C ILE A 93 14.16 -9.11 -0.29
N VAL A 94 14.14 -10.37 0.14
CA VAL A 94 13.42 -10.86 1.31
C VAL A 94 14.17 -10.46 2.57
N ASP A 95 13.52 -9.72 3.47
CA ASP A 95 14.19 -9.17 4.66
C ASP A 95 14.27 -10.19 5.81
N ASN A 96 13.28 -11.09 5.91
CA ASN A 96 13.18 -12.10 6.96
C ASN A 96 12.10 -13.16 6.64
N GLU A 97 12.01 -14.20 7.47
CA GLU A 97 11.02 -15.28 7.38
C GLU A 97 9.58 -14.76 7.28
N GLN A 98 9.20 -13.81 8.13
CA GLN A 98 7.85 -13.26 8.19
C GLN A 98 7.46 -12.57 6.87
N THR A 99 8.36 -11.77 6.30
CA THR A 99 8.15 -11.13 4.99
C THR A 99 7.99 -12.18 3.89
N PHE A 100 8.75 -13.27 3.95
CA PHE A 100 8.59 -14.36 3.00
C PHE A 100 7.20 -14.97 3.09
N GLN A 101 6.77 -15.36 4.29
CA GLN A 101 5.49 -16.03 4.51
C GLN A 101 4.28 -15.19 4.08
N HIS A 102 4.26 -13.90 4.40
CA HIS A 102 3.08 -13.05 4.23
C HIS A 102 3.10 -12.12 3.01
N HIS A 103 4.26 -11.96 2.35
CA HIS A 103 4.38 -11.09 1.19
C HIS A 103 4.95 -11.77 -0.05
N TYR A 104 5.70 -12.87 0.05
CA TYR A 104 6.35 -13.48 -1.12
C TYR A 104 5.89 -14.90 -1.46
N ARG A 105 5.53 -15.71 -0.47
CA ARG A 105 5.25 -17.14 -0.62
C ARG A 105 4.18 -17.47 -1.67
N TRP A 106 3.25 -16.56 -1.93
CA TRP A 106 2.18 -16.68 -2.92
C TRP A 106 2.67 -16.96 -4.35
N VAL A 107 3.91 -16.62 -4.72
CA VAL A 107 4.46 -16.95 -6.05
C VAL A 107 4.93 -18.37 -6.19
N ASN A 108 5.18 -19.07 -5.08
CA ASN A 108 5.77 -20.39 -5.09
C ASN A 108 4.70 -21.49 -5.22
N PRO A 109 5.09 -22.71 -5.65
CA PRO A 109 4.25 -23.89 -5.52
C PRO A 109 3.86 -24.15 -4.05
N THR A 110 2.65 -24.61 -3.76
CA THR A 110 1.54 -24.93 -4.68
C THR A 110 0.66 -23.73 -5.05
N PHE A 111 0.86 -22.56 -4.43
CA PHE A 111 0.01 -21.37 -4.58
C PHE A 111 -0.03 -20.87 -6.03
N ASN A 112 1.13 -20.57 -6.62
CA ASN A 112 1.25 -20.11 -8.01
C ASN A 112 0.21 -19.03 -8.42
N HIS A 113 -0.13 -18.09 -7.52
CA HIS A 113 -1.31 -17.23 -7.68
C HIS A 113 -1.28 -16.32 -8.92
N HIS A 114 -0.19 -16.26 -9.70
CA HIS A 114 -0.18 -15.64 -11.02
C HIS A 114 0.65 -16.44 -12.05
N PRO A 115 0.02 -17.15 -13.00
CA PRO A 115 0.71 -17.85 -14.09
C PRO A 115 1.25 -16.91 -15.19
N PHE A 116 1.09 -15.59 -15.04
CA PHE A 116 1.41 -14.62 -16.09
C PHE A 116 2.92 -14.50 -16.32
N LYS A 117 3.40 -15.05 -17.44
CA LYS A 117 4.82 -15.09 -17.85
C LYS A 117 5.39 -13.76 -18.39
N ARG A 118 4.60 -12.68 -18.50
CA ARG A 118 4.90 -11.58 -19.45
C ARG A 118 5.62 -10.33 -18.91
N ARG A 119 5.74 -10.12 -17.59
CA ARG A 119 6.41 -8.90 -17.06
C ARG A 119 7.36 -9.24 -15.92
N ARG A 120 8.57 -8.66 -15.97
CA ARG A 120 9.60 -8.78 -14.93
C ARG A 120 9.05 -8.24 -13.61
N ARG A 121 8.98 -9.11 -12.59
CA ARG A 121 8.53 -8.71 -11.24
C ARG A 121 9.59 -7.90 -10.54
N TYR A 122 9.14 -7.06 -9.62
CA TYR A 122 9.99 -6.28 -8.76
C TYR A 122 9.29 -6.04 -7.42
N THR A 123 10.06 -5.77 -6.39
CA THR A 123 9.57 -5.25 -5.12
C THR A 123 9.97 -3.80 -4.99
N LEU A 124 9.05 -2.95 -4.55
CA LEU A 124 9.36 -1.63 -4.05
C LEU A 124 9.57 -1.72 -2.54
N LYS A 125 10.63 -1.08 -2.04
CA LYS A 125 10.82 -0.85 -0.61
C LYS A 125 10.61 0.62 -0.31
N ALA A 126 9.80 0.90 0.70
CA ALA A 126 9.44 2.26 1.08
C ALA A 126 10.57 2.98 1.82
N ASP A 127 10.60 4.30 1.77
CA ASP A 127 11.44 5.15 2.62
C ASP A 127 10.93 5.02 4.06
N PRO A 128 11.75 4.52 5.01
CA PRO A 128 11.31 4.18 6.36
C PRO A 128 10.95 5.40 7.21
N ASP A 129 11.38 6.59 6.82
CA ASP A 129 11.15 7.83 7.58
C ASP A 129 10.06 8.70 6.94
N LYS A 130 9.75 8.46 5.66
CA LYS A 130 8.73 9.21 4.92
C LYS A 130 7.45 8.43 4.68
N SER A 131 7.46 7.12 4.87
CA SER A 131 6.32 6.25 4.63
C SER A 131 5.66 5.85 5.94
N PHE A 132 4.34 6.01 6.03
CA PHE A 132 3.61 5.80 7.26
C PHE A 132 2.14 5.49 6.99
N GLN A 133 1.49 4.84 7.95
CA GLN A 133 0.04 4.76 8.01
C GLN A 133 -0.51 5.94 8.82
N PRO A 134 -1.25 6.88 8.20
CA PRO A 134 -1.77 8.05 8.86
C PRO A 134 -3.04 7.74 9.67
N GLN A 135 -3.08 8.17 10.92
CA GLN A 135 -4.23 7.98 11.81
C GLN A 135 -4.58 9.24 12.60
N ASN A 136 -5.87 9.37 12.93
CA ASN A 136 -6.39 10.39 13.84
C ASN A 136 -6.12 10.00 15.31
N ARG A 137 -6.53 10.87 16.26
CA ARG A 137 -6.38 10.63 17.71
C ARG A 137 -7.10 9.38 18.23
N ASN A 138 -8.12 8.91 17.51
CA ASN A 138 -8.89 7.71 17.84
C ASN A 138 -8.28 6.44 17.20
N ARG A 139 -7.09 6.53 16.59
CA ARG A 139 -6.43 5.45 15.84
C ARG A 139 -7.22 4.98 14.62
N GLU A 140 -8.02 5.85 14.03
CA GLU A 140 -8.74 5.58 12.78
C GLU A 140 -7.98 6.18 11.61
N LEU A 141 -8.06 5.53 10.44
CA LEU A 141 -7.48 6.06 9.20
C LEU A 141 -8.11 7.41 8.81
N ILE A 142 -7.32 8.26 8.17
CA ILE A 142 -7.77 9.59 7.74
C ILE A 142 -8.56 9.49 6.44
N ASP A 143 -9.78 10.04 6.43
CA ASP A 143 -10.55 10.27 5.21
C ASP A 143 -9.96 11.44 4.41
N ILE A 144 -9.57 11.18 3.17
CA ILE A 144 -8.92 12.14 2.29
C ILE A 144 -9.89 12.83 1.31
N LEU A 145 -11.15 12.40 1.22
CA LEU A 145 -12.11 13.04 0.30
C LEU A 145 -12.32 14.52 0.57
N PRO A 146 -12.47 15.00 1.83
CA PRO A 146 -12.64 16.43 2.10
C PRO A 146 -11.47 17.26 1.55
N PHE A 147 -10.24 16.77 1.72
CA PHE A 147 -9.04 17.41 1.19
C PHE A 147 -9.02 17.41 -0.35
N LEU A 148 -9.28 16.26 -0.98
CA LEU A 148 -9.28 16.15 -2.44
C LEU A 148 -10.35 17.05 -3.08
N ASN A 149 -11.55 17.08 -2.52
CA ASN A 149 -12.64 17.95 -2.96
C ASN A 149 -12.26 19.44 -2.81
N SER A 150 -11.63 19.83 -1.70
CA SER A 150 -11.13 21.21 -1.52
C SER A 150 -10.06 21.62 -2.53
N CYS A 151 -9.37 20.65 -3.14
CA CYS A 151 -8.40 20.85 -4.22
C CYS A 151 -9.02 20.74 -5.62
N GLY A 152 -10.35 20.65 -5.73
CA GLY A 152 -11.08 20.58 -7.00
C GLY A 152 -11.16 19.18 -7.63
N LEU A 153 -10.80 18.11 -6.91
CA LEU A 153 -10.98 16.74 -7.38
C LEU A 153 -12.27 16.16 -6.80
N GLU A 154 -13.35 16.24 -7.57
CA GLU A 154 -14.68 15.78 -7.14
C GLU A 154 -14.74 14.26 -6.91
N THR A 155 -15.46 13.86 -5.85
CA THR A 155 -15.68 12.43 -5.51
C THR A 155 -16.23 11.61 -6.68
N GLN A 156 -17.18 12.14 -7.45
CA GLN A 156 -17.78 11.40 -8.58
C GLN A 156 -16.78 11.14 -9.70
N THR A 157 -15.95 12.14 -10.04
CA THR A 157 -14.84 11.98 -10.98
C THR A 157 -13.87 10.91 -10.48
N LEU A 158 -13.59 10.89 -9.18
CA LEU A 158 -12.69 9.92 -8.59
C LEU A 158 -13.24 8.49 -8.64
N ILE A 159 -14.52 8.29 -8.29
CA ILE A 159 -15.20 6.99 -8.38
C ILE A 159 -15.12 6.46 -9.82
N HIS A 160 -15.47 7.28 -10.81
CA HIS A 160 -15.40 6.89 -12.22
C HIS A 160 -13.96 6.58 -12.67
N SER A 161 -12.99 7.30 -12.12
CA SER A 161 -11.58 7.13 -12.49
C SER A 161 -10.93 5.92 -11.83
N ILE A 162 -11.33 5.53 -10.62
CA ILE A 162 -10.79 4.35 -9.93
C ILE A 162 -11.54 3.07 -10.33
N THR A 163 -12.83 3.15 -10.63
CA THR A 163 -13.65 1.97 -10.94
C THR A 163 -13.37 1.43 -12.33
N SER A 164 -13.27 0.11 -12.45
CA SER A 164 -13.19 -0.61 -13.72
C SER A 164 -14.15 -1.81 -13.73
N LYS A 165 -14.36 -2.42 -14.90
CA LYS A 165 -15.25 -3.59 -15.05
C LYS A 165 -14.84 -4.80 -14.20
N SER A 166 -13.56 -4.92 -13.85
CA SER A 166 -12.97 -6.09 -13.16
C SER A 166 -12.31 -5.74 -11.82
N GLY A 167 -12.72 -4.64 -11.18
CA GLY A 167 -12.14 -4.16 -9.91
C GLY A 167 -11.67 -2.72 -10.02
N SER A 168 -10.65 -2.34 -9.25
CA SER A 168 -10.09 -1.00 -9.29
C SER A 168 -8.96 -0.86 -10.32
N ARG A 169 -8.73 0.37 -10.79
CA ARG A 169 -7.52 0.77 -11.53
C ARG A 169 -6.79 1.87 -10.75
N PRO A 170 -5.45 1.91 -10.80
CA PRO A 170 -4.71 2.99 -10.17
C PRO A 170 -5.07 4.34 -10.78
N PHE A 171 -5.14 5.36 -9.94
CA PHE A 171 -5.42 6.74 -10.35
C PHE A 171 -4.18 7.62 -10.14
N LYS A 172 -3.70 8.26 -11.22
CA LYS A 172 -2.63 9.25 -11.15
C LYS A 172 -3.23 10.58 -10.73
N LEU A 173 -2.80 11.11 -9.59
CA LEU A 173 -3.20 12.44 -9.15
C LEU A 173 -2.68 13.50 -10.13
N PRO A 174 -3.42 14.61 -10.34
CA PRO A 174 -2.90 15.80 -11.00
C PRO A 174 -1.55 16.26 -10.46
N GLU A 175 -0.78 16.93 -11.30
CA GLU A 175 0.55 17.43 -10.94
C GLU A 175 0.51 18.30 -9.67
N GLY A 176 1.50 18.09 -8.79
CA GLY A 176 1.58 18.77 -7.49
C GLY A 176 0.60 18.28 -6.42
N LEU A 177 -0.59 17.77 -6.78
CA LEU A 177 -1.59 17.34 -5.79
C LEU A 177 -1.10 16.17 -4.92
N GLY A 178 -0.29 15.26 -5.46
CA GLY A 178 0.34 14.20 -4.68
C GLY A 178 1.23 14.73 -3.55
N PHE A 179 2.02 15.78 -3.80
CA PHE A 179 2.83 16.41 -2.75
C PHE A 179 1.95 17.13 -1.73
N LYS A 180 0.93 17.86 -2.17
CA LYS A 180 -0.01 18.52 -1.24
C LYS A 180 -0.71 17.51 -0.33
N LEU A 181 -1.18 16.39 -0.86
CA LEU A 181 -1.80 15.31 -0.08
C LEU A 181 -0.82 14.70 0.92
N TYR A 182 0.43 14.48 0.51
CA TYR A 182 1.48 14.00 1.40
C TYR A 182 1.67 14.91 2.62
N TYR A 183 1.83 16.22 2.39
CA TYR A 183 2.01 17.19 3.48
C TYR A 183 0.76 17.32 4.33
N PHE A 184 -0.43 17.34 3.74
CA PHE A 184 -1.69 17.31 4.47
C PHE A 184 -1.74 16.14 5.46
N LEU A 185 -1.49 14.91 4.98
CA LEU A 185 -1.48 13.73 5.84
C LEU A 185 -0.37 13.78 6.89
N ARG A 186 0.82 14.28 6.52
CA ARG A 186 1.95 14.41 7.46
C ARG A 186 1.66 15.43 8.57
N GLU A 187 0.95 16.50 8.29
CA GLU A 187 0.66 17.56 9.27
C GLU A 187 -0.57 17.22 10.12
N ASN A 188 -1.59 16.59 9.52
CA ASN A 188 -2.87 16.34 10.19
C ASN A 188 -2.96 14.96 10.87
N ALA A 189 -2.11 14.01 10.51
CA ALA A 189 -2.04 12.73 11.22
C ALA A 189 -1.41 12.91 12.60
N VAL A 190 -2.26 12.74 13.63
CA VAL A 190 -1.84 12.72 15.04
C VAL A 190 -0.93 11.53 15.30
N ILE A 191 -1.26 10.39 14.71
CA ILE A 191 -0.48 9.15 14.79
C ILE A 191 0.03 8.82 13.40
N LYS A 192 1.32 8.50 13.32
CA LYS A 192 1.98 8.03 12.10
C LYS A 192 2.68 6.73 12.43
N LEU A 193 2.16 5.61 11.94
CA LEU A 193 2.81 4.32 12.18
C LEU A 193 3.83 4.05 11.08
N TYR A 194 5.09 3.93 11.46
CA TYR A 194 6.18 3.60 10.56
C TYR A 194 6.53 2.12 10.66
N GLY A 195 7.01 1.55 9.56
CA GLY A 195 7.42 0.15 9.52
C GLY A 195 8.48 -0.21 10.56
N LYS A 196 9.43 0.69 10.81
CA LYS A 196 10.46 0.53 11.84
C LYS A 196 9.89 0.38 13.27
N ASP A 197 8.70 0.91 13.53
CA ASP A 197 8.07 0.87 14.85
C ASP A 197 7.20 -0.39 15.04
N ILE A 198 6.69 -0.97 13.94
CA ILE A 198 5.74 -2.09 13.98
C ILE A 198 6.29 -3.41 13.45
N ALA A 199 7.48 -3.43 12.82
CA ALA A 199 8.01 -4.64 12.17
C ALA A 199 8.09 -5.87 13.10
N ASN A 200 8.41 -5.65 14.38
CA ASN A 200 8.54 -6.71 15.38
C ASN A 200 7.25 -6.93 16.20
N LEU A 201 6.15 -6.28 15.82
CA LEU A 201 4.85 -6.37 16.50
C LEU A 201 3.85 -7.21 15.70
N HIS A 202 4.32 -7.98 14.72
CA HIS A 202 3.46 -8.88 13.97
C HIS A 202 2.73 -9.83 14.93
N PRO A 203 1.40 -9.99 14.79
CA PRO A 203 0.58 -10.83 15.67
C PRO A 203 0.86 -12.33 15.50
#